data_AF-A0A7K2ZHL9-F1
#
_entry.id   AF-A0A7K2ZHL9-F1
#
_cell.length_a   1.000
_cell.length_b   1.000
_cell.length_c   1.000
_cell.angle_alpha   90.00
_cell.angle_beta   90.00
_cell.angle_gamma   90.00
#
_symmetry.space_group_name_H-M   'P 1'
#
loop_
_entity.id
_entity.type
_entity.pdbx_description
1 polymer ?
#
loop_
_entity_poly.entity_id
_entity_poly.type
_entity_poly.pdbx_seq_one_letter_code
_entity_poly.pdbx_strand_id
1 'polypeptide(L)'
;MRSTRLLCGASLAAALVVPVAAPAQAGPPSRTPAAFPAADGAKGQELPGMPTALDPRAEAVTCTPASKERAKKQDWSRQRLDLDRLHRHTTGAGVTVALISTGVDPGAEGLDGRVTADGEAADDCVGQGTFLAGLI
;
A
#
# COMPACT_ATOMS: atom_id res chain seq x y z
N MET A 1 -30.54 -69.31 -30.69
CA MET A 1 -29.76 -68.23 -30.04
C MET A 1 -28.79 -67.65 -31.04
N ARG A 2 -28.71 -66.31 -31.06
CA ARG A 2 -27.72 -65.39 -31.66
C ARG A 2 -27.61 -65.28 -33.18
N SER A 3 -28.18 -64.15 -33.61
CA SER A 3 -28.11 -63.45 -34.89
C SER A 3 -26.72 -63.06 -35.36
N THR A 4 -26.52 -63.09 -36.68
CA THR A 4 -25.48 -62.32 -37.37
C THR A 4 -26.17 -61.50 -38.46
N ARG A 5 -26.21 -60.18 -38.30
CA ARG A 5 -26.43 -59.25 -39.43
C ARG A 5 -25.57 -58.00 -39.22
N LEU A 6 -24.51 -57.92 -40.02
CA LEU A 6 -23.75 -56.71 -40.29
C LEU A 6 -24.68 -55.67 -40.92
N LEU A 7 -24.67 -54.44 -40.41
CA LEU A 7 -25.35 -53.31 -41.02
C LEU A 7 -24.39 -52.13 -41.16
N CYS A 8 -24.16 -51.82 -42.43
CA CYS A 8 -23.59 -50.64 -43.06
C CYS A 8 -23.86 -49.34 -42.28
N GLY A 9 -22.81 -48.59 -41.95
CA GLY A 9 -22.92 -47.23 -41.44
C GLY A 9 -23.24 -46.26 -42.56
N ALA A 10 -24.42 -45.65 -42.52
CA ALA A 10 -24.77 -44.52 -43.38
C ALA A 10 -24.31 -43.21 -42.72
N SER A 11 -23.39 -42.52 -43.38
CA SER A 11 -22.83 -41.24 -42.99
C SER A 11 -23.90 -40.13 -43.03
N LEU A 12 -24.24 -39.52 -41.90
CA LEU A 12 -24.99 -38.26 -41.86
C LEU A 12 -24.00 -37.09 -41.96
N ALA A 13 -24.01 -36.39 -43.10
CA ALA A 13 -23.35 -35.10 -43.24
C ALA A 13 -24.20 -34.02 -42.55
N ALA A 14 -23.77 -33.57 -41.38
CA ALA A 14 -24.36 -32.41 -40.71
C ALA A 14 -23.79 -31.12 -41.33
N ALA A 15 -24.63 -30.35 -42.01
CA ALA A 15 -24.28 -29.02 -42.51
C ALA A 15 -24.18 -28.04 -41.34
N LEU A 16 -22.95 -27.66 -40.98
CA LEU A 16 -22.66 -26.59 -40.02
C LEU A 16 -22.96 -25.23 -40.66
N VAL A 17 -24.08 -24.62 -40.27
CA VAL A 17 -24.35 -23.20 -40.55
C VAL A 17 -23.59 -22.38 -39.52
N VAL A 18 -22.50 -21.73 -39.95
CA VAL A 18 -21.74 -20.79 -39.11
C VAL A 18 -22.44 -19.43 -39.14
N PRO A 19 -22.89 -18.88 -38.00
CA PRO A 19 -23.37 -17.51 -37.97
C PRO A 19 -22.16 -16.56 -38.08
N VAL A 20 -22.16 -15.70 -39.09
CA VAL A 20 -21.21 -14.58 -39.18
C VAL A 20 -21.54 -13.60 -38.06
N ALA A 21 -20.74 -13.62 -37.00
CA ALA A 21 -20.77 -12.60 -35.95
C ALA A 21 -20.15 -11.31 -36.50
N ALA A 22 -20.95 -10.25 -36.60
CA ALA A 22 -20.44 -8.92 -36.89
C ALA A 22 -19.49 -8.47 -35.75
N PRO A 23 -18.35 -7.82 -36.06
CA PRO A 23 -17.47 -7.30 -35.02
C PRO A 23 -18.19 -6.14 -34.31
N ALA A 24 -18.67 -6.39 -33.09
CA ALA A 24 -19.06 -5.33 -32.19
C ALA A 24 -17.80 -4.57 -31.81
N GLN A 25 -17.58 -3.43 -32.44
CA GLN A 25 -16.45 -2.56 -32.14
C GLN A 25 -16.76 -1.85 -30.82
N ALA A 26 -16.36 -2.49 -29.71
CA ALA A 26 -16.33 -1.82 -28.42
C ALA A 26 -15.31 -0.68 -28.53
N GLY A 27 -15.81 0.55 -28.72
CA GLY A 27 -14.98 1.74 -28.62
C GLY A 27 -14.25 1.71 -27.27
N PRO A 28 -12.99 2.17 -27.21
CA PRO A 28 -12.24 2.20 -25.96
C PRO A 28 -13.08 2.97 -24.93
N PRO A 29 -13.28 2.44 -23.71
CA PRO A 29 -13.96 3.22 -22.69
C PRO A 29 -13.18 4.52 -22.53
N SER A 30 -13.86 5.65 -22.72
CA SER A 30 -13.36 6.96 -22.34
C SER A 30 -13.18 6.99 -20.82
N ARG A 31 -12.11 6.37 -20.33
CA ARG A 31 -11.59 6.67 -19.01
C ARG A 31 -10.93 8.02 -19.17
N THR A 32 -11.66 9.08 -18.82
CA THR A 32 -11.00 10.26 -18.28
C THR A 32 -9.97 9.75 -17.28
N PRO A 33 -8.68 10.11 -17.38
CA PRO A 33 -7.75 9.78 -16.33
C PRO A 33 -8.37 10.39 -15.08
N ALA A 34 -8.83 9.54 -14.15
CA ALA A 34 -9.18 9.99 -12.83
C ALA A 34 -7.97 10.78 -12.38
N ALA A 35 -8.15 12.07 -12.11
CA ALA A 35 -7.09 12.91 -11.61
C ALA A 35 -6.43 12.13 -10.47
N PHE A 36 -5.15 11.76 -10.64
CA PHE A 36 -4.43 11.17 -9.53
C PHE A 36 -4.60 12.15 -8.37
N PRO A 37 -4.96 11.67 -7.16
CA PRO A 37 -5.04 12.57 -6.02
C PRO A 37 -3.64 13.19 -5.86
N ALA A 38 -3.54 14.45 -6.27
CA ALA A 38 -2.40 15.29 -6.00
C ALA A 38 -2.63 15.85 -4.61
N ALA A 39 -1.58 15.87 -3.79
CA ALA A 39 -1.67 16.40 -2.43
C ALA A 39 -2.39 17.74 -2.42
N ASP A 40 -3.42 17.88 -1.59
CA ASP A 40 -4.24 19.09 -1.53
C ASP A 40 -3.39 20.36 -1.32
N GLY A 41 -3.33 21.26 -2.32
CA GLY A 41 -2.84 22.64 -2.19
C GLY A 41 -1.74 23.06 -3.18
N ALA A 42 -1.66 24.37 -3.48
CA ALA A 42 -0.65 24.98 -4.37
C ALA A 42 0.81 24.87 -3.83
N LYS A 43 0.95 24.56 -2.54
CA LYS A 43 2.18 24.17 -1.85
C LYS A 43 1.80 22.97 -0.97
N GLY A 44 2.51 21.85 -1.07
CA GLY A 44 2.24 20.67 -0.25
C GLY A 44 2.44 20.93 1.25
N GLN A 45 2.05 19.98 2.10
CA GLN A 45 2.48 19.96 3.50
C GLN A 45 4.01 19.73 3.52
N GLU A 46 4.76 20.69 4.04
CA GLU A 46 6.19 20.54 4.27
C GLU A 46 6.42 19.97 5.68
N LEU A 47 7.31 18.99 5.79
CA LEU A 47 7.74 18.43 7.05
C LEU A 47 9.25 18.70 7.17
N PRO A 48 9.77 19.03 8.36
CA PRO A 48 11.21 19.12 8.54
C PRO A 48 11.86 17.78 8.15
N GLY A 49 12.99 17.84 7.45
CA GLY A 49 13.76 16.65 7.12
C GLY A 49 14.25 15.97 8.40
N MET A 50 13.95 14.68 8.55
CA MET A 50 14.41 13.90 9.70
C MET A 50 15.85 13.43 9.50
N PRO A 51 16.75 13.63 10.47
CA PRO A 51 18.10 13.11 10.40
C PRO A 51 18.08 11.57 10.52
N THR A 52 18.96 10.90 9.80
CA THR A 52 19.12 9.43 9.88
C THR A 52 20.14 9.00 10.94
N ALA A 53 20.95 9.94 11.43
CA ALA A 53 21.93 9.76 12.50
C ALA A 53 22.26 11.13 13.12
N LEU A 54 22.78 11.12 14.35
CA LEU A 54 23.38 12.30 14.98
C LEU A 54 24.83 12.48 14.48
N ASP A 55 25.37 13.71 14.62
CA ASP A 55 26.74 14.00 14.21
C ASP A 55 27.74 13.24 15.11
N PRO A 56 28.52 12.29 14.56
CA PRO A 56 29.48 11.52 15.35
C PRO A 56 30.68 12.36 15.83
N ARG A 57 30.84 13.60 15.32
CA ARG A 57 31.92 14.51 15.71
C ARG A 57 31.49 15.55 16.74
N ALA A 58 30.21 15.58 17.12
CA ALA A 58 29.74 16.50 18.14
C ALA A 58 30.39 16.20 19.49
N GLU A 59 30.84 17.24 20.20
CA GLU A 59 31.45 17.10 21.53
C GLU A 59 30.46 16.58 22.58
N ALA A 60 29.17 16.81 22.35
CA ALA A 60 28.07 16.29 23.16
C ALA A 60 26.91 15.86 22.26
N VAL A 61 26.32 14.71 22.59
CA VAL A 61 25.12 14.20 21.91
C VAL A 61 23.90 14.92 22.47
N THR A 62 23.20 15.66 21.61
CA THR A 62 21.90 16.26 21.93
C THR A 62 20.84 15.58 21.09
N CYS A 63 19.82 15.02 21.73
CA CYS A 63 18.74 14.35 21.00
C CYS A 63 17.94 15.34 20.15
N THR A 64 17.45 14.86 19.01
CA THR A 64 16.55 15.63 18.14
C THR A 64 15.27 15.92 18.91
N PRO A 65 14.86 17.20 19.09
CA PRO A 65 13.62 17.49 19.79
C PRO A 65 12.41 17.10 18.95
N ALA A 66 11.31 16.74 19.61
CA ALA A 66 10.03 16.51 18.94
C ALA A 66 9.60 17.73 18.11
N SER A 67 9.02 17.46 16.93
CA SER A 67 8.44 18.52 16.09
C SER A 67 7.33 19.25 16.83
N LYS A 68 7.36 20.58 16.78
CA LYS A 68 6.26 21.43 17.24
C LYS A 68 5.16 21.59 16.20
N GLU A 69 5.46 21.24 14.95
CA GLU A 69 4.52 21.31 13.83
C GLU A 69 3.81 19.98 13.65
N ARG A 70 2.48 20.04 13.59
CA ARG A 70 1.62 18.90 13.30
C ARG A 70 1.21 18.91 11.84
N ALA A 71 1.30 17.76 11.17
CA ALA A 71 0.76 17.58 9.83
C ALA A 71 -0.77 17.76 9.85
N LYS A 72 -1.30 18.66 9.03
CA LYS A 72 -2.74 18.97 8.98
C LYS A 72 -3.48 18.27 7.85
N LYS A 73 -2.74 17.69 6.92
CA LYS A 73 -3.25 17.04 5.71
C LYS A 73 -2.66 15.63 5.63
N GLN A 74 -3.39 14.72 5.00
CA GLN A 74 -2.86 13.42 4.59
C GLN A 74 -1.64 13.63 3.69
N ASP A 75 -0.56 12.88 3.92
CA ASP A 75 0.59 12.93 3.05
C ASP A 75 0.25 12.41 1.64
N TRP A 76 1.03 12.87 0.66
CA TRP A 76 0.82 12.56 -0.75
C TRP A 76 0.93 11.05 -1.03
N SER A 77 1.77 10.32 -0.29
CA SER A 77 1.98 8.89 -0.47
C SER A 77 0.75 8.09 -0.05
N ARG A 78 0.10 8.43 1.07
CA ARG A 78 -1.15 7.80 1.51
C ARG A 78 -2.27 8.01 0.51
N GLN A 79 -2.38 9.22 -0.03
CA GLN A 79 -3.35 9.55 -1.07
C GLN A 79 -3.08 8.75 -2.36
N ARG A 80 -1.81 8.69 -2.78
CA ARG A 80 -1.42 7.96 -3.99
C ARG A 80 -1.59 6.45 -3.87
N LEU A 81 -1.38 5.90 -2.67
CA LEU A 81 -1.61 4.48 -2.37
C LEU A 81 -3.09 4.16 -2.11
N ASP A 82 -3.95 5.18 -1.99
CA ASP A 82 -5.37 5.04 -1.64
C ASP A 82 -5.57 4.12 -0.41
N LEU A 83 -4.86 4.43 0.68
CA LEU A 83 -4.88 3.61 1.89
C LEU A 83 -6.29 3.51 2.49
N ASP A 84 -7.13 4.52 2.32
CA ASP A 84 -8.53 4.48 2.77
C ASP A 84 -9.32 3.38 2.04
N ARG A 85 -9.07 3.19 0.74
CA ARG A 85 -9.63 2.06 -0.01
C ARG A 85 -9.02 0.74 0.42
N LEU A 86 -7.70 0.67 0.61
CA LEU A 86 -7.02 -0.56 1.02
C LEU A 86 -7.52 -1.06 2.39
N HIS A 87 -7.72 -0.14 3.33
CA HIS A 87 -8.19 -0.42 4.69
C HIS A 87 -9.62 -0.96 4.77
N ARG A 88 -10.42 -0.86 3.69
CA ARG A 88 -11.71 -1.57 3.60
C ARG A 88 -11.55 -3.08 3.42
N HIS A 89 -10.37 -3.55 3.05
CA HIS A 89 -10.07 -4.97 2.86
C HIS A 89 -9.23 -5.54 4.00
N THR A 90 -8.22 -4.80 4.47
CA THR A 90 -7.39 -5.18 5.62
C THR A 90 -6.69 -3.95 6.18
N THR A 91 -6.48 -3.93 7.50
CA THR A 91 -5.67 -2.93 8.20
C THR A 91 -4.32 -3.48 8.68
N GLY A 92 -4.00 -4.73 8.33
CA GLY A 92 -2.84 -5.42 8.89
C GLY A 92 -3.05 -5.95 10.32
N ALA A 93 -4.27 -5.94 10.85
CA ALA A 93 -4.57 -6.47 12.18
C ALA A 93 -4.07 -7.93 12.33
N GLY A 94 -3.31 -8.19 13.41
CA GLY A 94 -2.69 -9.49 13.68
C GLY A 94 -1.33 -9.72 13.00
N VAL A 95 -0.81 -8.74 12.25
CA VAL A 95 0.55 -8.76 11.69
C VAL A 95 1.51 -8.02 12.60
N THR A 96 2.68 -8.60 12.86
CA THR A 96 3.79 -7.94 13.55
C THR A 96 4.85 -7.53 12.53
N VAL A 97 5.25 -6.26 12.55
CA VAL A 97 6.35 -5.73 11.74
C VAL A 97 7.53 -5.42 12.66
N ALA A 98 8.71 -5.97 12.35
CA ALA A 98 9.93 -5.61 13.04
C ALA A 98 10.56 -4.37 12.38
N LEU A 99 10.69 -3.28 13.13
CA LEU A 99 11.37 -2.08 12.68
C LEU A 99 12.80 -2.05 13.23
N ILE A 100 13.79 -2.10 12.35
CA ILE A 100 15.21 -1.94 12.70
C ILE A 100 15.62 -0.52 12.32
N SER A 101 15.82 0.33 13.32
CA SER A 101 16.14 1.75 13.13
C SER A 101 16.86 2.31 14.36
N THR A 102 16.70 3.60 14.64
CA THR A 102 17.39 4.34 15.71
C THR A 102 16.76 4.20 17.10
N GLY A 103 15.76 3.33 17.25
CA GLY A 103 14.87 3.27 18.41
C GLY A 103 13.44 3.67 18.02
N VAL A 104 12.53 3.73 18.98
CA VAL A 104 11.19 4.31 18.81
C VAL A 104 10.71 4.87 20.15
N ASP A 105 10.11 6.06 20.16
CA ASP A 105 9.35 6.57 21.31
C ASP A 105 7.92 5.99 21.28
N PRO A 106 7.56 5.02 22.16
CA PRO A 106 6.24 4.40 22.13
C PRO A 106 5.12 5.35 22.58
N GLY A 107 5.47 6.45 23.26
CA GLY A 107 4.53 7.48 23.72
C GLY A 107 4.32 8.62 22.71
N ALA A 108 4.94 8.55 21.54
CA ALA A 108 4.73 9.53 20.49
C ALA A 108 3.27 9.52 20.01
N GLU A 109 2.74 10.71 19.69
CA GLU A 109 1.35 10.89 19.27
C GLU A 109 0.98 9.94 18.11
N GLY A 110 -0.01 9.08 18.32
CA GLY A 110 -0.50 8.11 17.33
C GLY A 110 0.13 6.72 17.39
N LEU A 111 1.16 6.49 18.23
CA LEU A 111 1.81 5.19 18.41
C LEU A 111 1.30 4.38 19.62
N ASP A 112 0.52 5.01 20.49
CA ASP A 112 -0.03 4.39 21.70
C ASP A 112 -0.70 3.04 21.40
N GLY A 113 -0.18 1.98 22.04
CA GLY A 113 -0.70 0.61 21.92
C GLY A 113 -0.44 -0.07 20.57
N ARG A 114 0.31 0.56 19.65
CA ARG A 114 0.69 -0.01 18.35
C ARG A 114 2.12 -0.53 18.32
N VAL A 115 2.97 0.00 19.20
CA VAL A 115 4.41 -0.33 19.26
C VAL A 115 4.72 -1.10 20.53
N THR A 116 5.57 -2.11 20.42
CA THR A 116 6.20 -2.79 21.55
C THR A 116 7.70 -2.60 21.42
N ALA A 117 8.29 -1.90 22.39
CA ALA A 117 9.72 -1.68 22.48
C ALA A 117 10.12 -1.61 23.96
N ASP A 118 11.27 -2.19 24.29
CA ASP A 118 11.79 -2.27 25.65
C ASP A 118 13.26 -1.84 25.69
N GLY A 119 13.71 -1.35 26.85
CA GLY A 119 15.10 -0.94 27.06
C GLY A 119 15.53 0.16 26.08
N GLU A 120 16.73 0.03 25.52
CA GLU A 120 17.30 1.00 24.57
C GLU A 120 16.48 1.12 23.26
N ALA A 121 15.69 0.11 22.90
CA ALA A 121 14.83 0.19 21.72
C ALA A 121 13.65 1.17 21.90
N ALA A 122 13.27 1.46 23.16
CA ALA A 122 12.21 2.41 23.51
C ALA A 122 12.71 3.86 23.63
N ASP A 123 13.99 4.12 23.29
CA ASP A 123 14.60 5.45 23.32
C ASP A 123 15.11 5.80 21.92
N ASP A 124 14.51 6.82 21.29
CA ASP A 124 14.86 7.27 19.94
C ASP A 124 15.43 8.68 19.96
N CYS A 125 16.71 8.80 20.32
CA CYS A 125 17.41 10.08 20.39
C CYS A 125 17.60 10.75 19.00
N VAL A 126 17.54 9.98 17.90
CA VAL A 126 17.65 10.51 16.53
C VAL A 126 16.29 10.97 16.00
N GLY A 127 15.23 10.21 16.27
CA GLY A 127 13.84 10.44 15.84
C GLY A 127 13.43 9.71 14.56
N GLN A 128 14.37 9.08 13.84
CA GLN A 128 14.10 8.42 12.56
C GLN A 128 13.18 7.21 12.72
N GLY A 129 13.41 6.38 13.74
CA GLY A 129 12.60 5.18 13.96
C GLY A 129 11.18 5.51 14.42
N THR A 130 11.00 6.55 15.24
CA THR A 130 9.69 7.08 15.63
C THR A 130 8.93 7.61 14.42
N PHE A 131 9.60 8.35 13.53
CA PHE A 131 9.00 8.81 12.29
C PHE A 131 8.55 7.63 11.39
N LEU A 132 9.41 6.63 11.21
CA LEU A 132 9.09 5.44 10.40
C LEU A 132 7.97 4.60 11.02
N ALA A 133 7.95 4.45 12.35
CA ALA A 133 6.88 3.76 13.07
C ALA A 133 5.52 4.43 12.84
N GLY A 134 5.48 5.76 12.69
CA GLY A 134 4.25 6.49 12.34
C GLY A 134 3.77 6.30 10.89
N LEU A 135 4.62 5.79 9.99
CA LEU A 135 4.26 5.46 8.61
C LEU A 135 3.72 4.03 8.46
N ILE A 136 4.11 3.13 9.37
CA ILE A 136 3.72 1.71 9.41
C ILE A 136 2.32 1.60 10.03
#